data_AF-A0AAX2SAX6-F1
#
_entry.id   AF-A0AAX2SAX6-F1
#
_cell.length_a   1.000
_cell.length_b   1.000
_cell.length_c   1.000
_cell.angle_alpha   90.00
_cell.angle_beta   90.00
_cell.angle_gamma   90.00
#
_symmetry.space_group_name_H-M   'P 1'
#
loop_
_entity.id
_entity.type
_entity.pdbx_description
1 polymer ?
#
loop_
_entity_poly.entity_id
_entity_poly.type
_entity_poly.pdbx_seq_one_letter_code
_entity_poly.pdbx_strand_id
1 'polypeptide(L)'
;MPIADPVPATSGDDERSQRIRTLEAENARLRRLVARVRATSRKWHSQSAHAADRIAAAHAHAEERELAAARRVASVGERLAEAESAAHLLQAEVDRLRKQLANEEQLARERQSAAEATRQMAASVSVERQRFRKLDQHFRILAGRYFRRHAPETWDEFDREIYGTYKSLRASTPTKNGRTRR
;
A
#
# COMPACT_ATOMS: atom_id res chain seq x y z
N MET A 1 -105.01 81.68 49.15
CA MET A 1 -104.16 81.16 48.06
C MET A 1 -103.54 79.86 48.54
N PRO A 2 -103.61 78.75 47.77
CA PRO A 2 -102.99 77.49 48.17
C PRO A 2 -101.49 77.52 47.83
N ILE A 3 -100.65 77.14 48.78
CA ILE A 3 -99.22 76.88 48.55
C ILE A 3 -99.12 75.38 48.27
N ALA A 4 -98.75 75.03 47.04
CA ALA A 4 -98.54 73.65 46.64
C ALA A 4 -97.33 73.06 47.39
N ASP A 5 -97.50 71.87 47.95
CA ASP A 5 -96.42 71.08 48.51
C ASP A 5 -95.37 70.75 47.43
N PRO A 6 -94.07 70.84 47.72
CA PRO A 6 -93.04 70.40 46.78
C PRO A 6 -93.01 68.87 46.70
N VAL A 7 -93.22 68.36 45.48
CA VAL A 7 -93.05 66.94 45.12
C VAL A 7 -91.57 66.54 45.31
N PRO A 8 -91.23 65.43 45.98
CA PRO A 8 -89.85 65.00 46.17
C PRO A 8 -89.31 64.36 44.87
N ALA A 9 -88.62 65.14 44.05
CA ALA A 9 -88.04 64.70 42.78
C ALA A 9 -86.56 64.22 42.87
N THR A 10 -86.05 63.87 44.06
CA THR A 10 -84.59 63.71 44.27
C THR A 10 -84.09 62.27 44.39
N SER A 11 -84.93 61.31 44.81
CA SER A 11 -84.47 59.94 45.12
C SER A 11 -84.05 59.11 43.90
N GLY A 12 -84.70 59.30 42.74
CA GLY A 12 -84.43 58.49 41.54
C GLY A 12 -83.18 58.95 40.75
N ASP A 13 -82.88 60.25 40.78
CA ASP A 13 -81.71 60.81 40.09
C ASP A 13 -80.41 60.55 40.85
N ASP A 14 -80.45 60.44 42.18
CA ASP A 14 -79.30 60.07 43.01
C ASP A 14 -78.91 58.60 42.82
N GLU A 15 -79.87 57.67 42.78
CA GLU A 15 -79.63 56.25 42.50
C GLU A 15 -79.09 56.05 41.07
N ARG A 16 -79.66 56.76 40.09
CA ARG A 16 -79.17 56.73 38.71
C ARG A 16 -77.75 57.28 38.60
N SER A 17 -77.45 58.37 39.31
CA SER A 17 -76.12 58.98 39.35
C SER A 17 -75.09 58.05 40.01
N GLN A 18 -75.46 57.38 41.11
CA GLN A 18 -74.59 56.38 41.75
C GLN A 18 -74.32 55.19 40.80
N ARG A 19 -75.36 54.72 40.09
CA ARG A 19 -75.23 53.61 39.13
C ARG A 19 -74.36 53.97 37.93
N ILE A 20 -74.41 55.22 37.46
CA ILE A 20 -73.52 55.72 36.41
C ILE A 20 -72.07 55.71 36.91
N ARG A 21 -71.80 56.22 38.12
CA ARG A 21 -70.44 56.23 38.70
C ARG A 21 -69.88 54.81 38.88
N THR A 22 -70.70 53.85 39.31
CA THR A 22 -70.26 52.45 39.43
C THR A 22 -69.94 51.83 38.08
N LEU A 23 -70.78 52.08 37.07
CA LEU A 23 -70.55 51.60 35.70
C LEU A 23 -69.30 52.25 35.08
N GLU A 24 -69.04 53.53 35.32
CA GLU A 24 -67.82 54.21 34.88
C GLU A 24 -66.57 53.64 35.54
N ALA A 25 -66.62 53.35 36.84
CA ALA A 25 -65.53 52.72 37.57
C ALA A 25 -65.25 51.29 37.06
N GLU A 26 -66.29 50.51 36.77
CA GLU A 26 -66.16 49.19 36.15
C GLU A 26 -65.60 49.28 34.73
N ASN A 27 -66.06 50.22 33.91
CA ASN A 27 -65.50 50.46 32.58
C ASN A 27 -64.01 50.82 32.63
N ALA A 28 -63.62 51.69 33.58
CA ALA A 28 -62.22 52.04 33.81
C ALA A 28 -61.40 50.81 34.24
N ARG A 29 -61.94 49.95 35.10
CA ARG A 29 -61.31 48.68 35.52
C ARG A 29 -61.13 47.73 34.33
N LEU A 30 -62.16 47.56 33.49
CA LEU A 30 -62.10 46.72 32.29
C LEU A 30 -61.08 47.24 31.27
N ARG A 31 -61.03 48.56 31.02
CA ARG A 31 -60.01 49.17 30.15
C ARG A 31 -58.59 48.90 30.65
N ARG A 32 -58.35 49.00 31.97
CA ARG A 32 -57.04 48.65 32.57
C ARG A 32 -56.71 47.16 32.46
N LEU A 33 -57.72 46.28 32.54
CA LEU A 33 -57.52 44.85 32.35
C LEU A 33 -57.13 44.54 30.90
N VAL A 34 -57.86 45.09 29.92
CA VAL A 34 -57.56 44.94 28.49
C VAL A 34 -56.15 45.45 28.17
N ALA A 35 -55.75 46.60 28.73
CA ALA A 35 -54.40 47.13 28.55
C ALA A 35 -53.32 46.16 29.10
N ARG A 36 -53.55 45.56 30.27
CA ARG A 36 -52.64 44.54 30.84
C ARG A 36 -52.58 43.26 30.01
N VAL A 37 -53.72 42.77 29.51
CA VAL A 37 -53.76 41.58 28.63
C VAL A 37 -53.01 41.86 27.33
N ARG A 38 -53.18 43.04 26.72
CA ARG A 38 -52.41 43.42 25.53
C ARG A 38 -50.91 43.53 25.80
N ALA A 39 -50.51 44.08 26.95
CA ALA A 39 -49.11 44.19 27.33
C ALA A 39 -48.45 42.81 27.55
N THR A 40 -49.14 41.90 28.23
CA THR A 40 -48.66 40.53 28.44
C THR A 40 -48.59 39.74 27.13
N SER A 41 -49.62 39.85 26.27
CA SER A 41 -49.63 39.24 24.94
C SER A 41 -48.44 39.70 24.09
N ARG A 42 -48.13 41.01 24.06
CA ARG A 42 -46.94 41.54 23.35
C ARG A 42 -45.64 40.99 23.90
N LYS A 43 -45.51 40.87 25.24
CA LYS A 43 -44.32 40.30 25.88
C LYS A 43 -44.12 38.84 25.48
N TRP A 44 -45.18 38.03 25.52
CA TRP A 44 -45.14 36.64 25.08
C TRP A 44 -44.79 36.50 23.60
N HIS A 45 -45.36 37.35 22.74
CA HIS A 45 -45.05 37.32 21.32
C HIS A 45 -43.58 37.65 21.04
N SER A 46 -43.04 38.68 21.69
CA SER A 46 -41.60 39.00 21.60
C SER A 46 -40.71 37.86 22.10
N GLN A 47 -41.05 37.23 23.23
CA GLN A 47 -40.31 36.07 23.73
C GLN A 47 -40.38 34.88 22.77
N SER A 48 -41.53 34.64 22.16
CA SER A 48 -41.71 33.58 21.15
C SER A 48 -40.90 33.86 19.89
N ALA A 49 -40.85 35.11 19.42
CA ALA A 49 -40.04 35.49 18.26
C ALA A 49 -38.55 35.25 18.54
N HIS A 50 -38.04 35.72 19.69
CA HIS A 50 -36.66 35.45 20.09
C HIS A 50 -36.34 33.96 20.26
N ALA A 51 -37.29 33.16 20.74
CA ALA A 51 -37.11 31.72 20.82
C ALA A 51 -37.03 31.08 19.43
N ALA A 52 -37.91 31.50 18.49
CA ALA A 52 -37.87 31.05 17.11
C ALA A 52 -36.55 31.41 16.42
N ASP A 53 -36.05 32.63 16.61
CA ASP A 53 -34.76 33.08 16.05
C ASP A 53 -33.60 32.22 16.58
N ARG A 54 -33.60 31.91 17.88
CA ARG A 54 -32.57 31.05 18.49
C ARG A 54 -32.62 29.62 17.97
N ILE A 55 -33.83 29.09 17.75
CA ILE A 55 -34.02 27.76 17.19
C ILE A 55 -33.51 27.75 15.73
N ALA A 56 -33.88 28.74 14.93
CA ALA A 56 -33.42 28.86 13.55
C ALA A 56 -31.89 28.97 13.46
N ALA A 57 -31.27 29.80 14.31
CA ALA A 57 -29.81 29.91 14.38
C ALA A 57 -29.13 28.60 14.80
N ALA A 58 -29.73 27.88 15.76
CA ALA A 58 -29.21 26.57 16.18
C ALA A 58 -29.29 25.54 15.04
N HIS A 59 -30.38 25.52 14.27
CA HIS A 59 -30.51 24.67 13.10
C HIS A 59 -29.49 25.01 12.01
N ALA A 60 -29.30 26.29 11.68
CA ALA A 60 -28.30 26.71 10.70
C ALA A 60 -26.88 26.25 11.09
N HIS A 61 -26.51 26.42 12.37
CA HIS A 61 -25.22 25.92 12.86
C HIS A 61 -25.10 24.40 12.87
N ALA A 62 -26.20 23.67 13.08
CA ALA A 62 -26.19 22.21 12.99
C ALA A 62 -25.95 21.75 11.54
N GLU A 63 -26.65 22.34 10.57
CA GLU A 63 -26.48 22.05 9.14
C GLU A 63 -25.06 22.35 8.65
N GLU A 64 -24.47 23.49 9.08
CA GLU A 64 -23.08 23.83 8.77
C GLU A 64 -22.10 22.77 9.31
N ARG A 65 -22.34 22.28 10.53
CA ARG A 65 -21.50 21.24 11.16
C ARG A 65 -21.65 19.90 10.47
N GLU A 66 -22.87 19.51 10.11
CA GLU A 66 -23.13 18.28 9.35
C GLU A 66 -22.45 18.32 7.98
N LEU A 67 -22.54 19.45 7.28
CA LEU A 67 -21.89 19.64 5.99
C LEU A 67 -20.36 19.63 6.11
N ALA A 68 -19.80 20.24 7.16
CA ALA A 68 -18.37 20.17 7.46
C ALA A 68 -17.92 18.75 7.81
N ALA A 69 -18.72 17.99 8.56
CA ALA A 69 -18.45 16.59 8.88
C ALA A 69 -18.49 15.73 7.61
N ALA A 70 -19.49 15.91 6.75
CA ALA A 70 -19.60 15.21 5.47
C ALA A 70 -18.38 15.45 4.57
N ARG A 71 -17.92 16.71 4.46
CA ARG A 71 -16.69 17.05 3.72
C ARG A 71 -15.45 16.36 4.27
N ARG A 72 -15.33 16.24 5.60
CA ARG A 72 -14.21 15.51 6.25
C ARG A 72 -14.28 14.02 5.97
N VAL A 73 -15.47 13.42 6.05
CA VAL A 73 -15.65 11.99 5.76
C VAL A 73 -15.29 11.71 4.29
N ALA A 74 -15.74 12.56 3.37
CA ALA A 74 -15.39 12.44 1.95
C ALA A 74 -13.86 12.49 1.72
N SER A 75 -13.17 13.47 2.31
CA SER A 75 -11.71 13.60 2.13
C SER A 75 -10.92 12.46 2.80
N VAL A 76 -11.41 11.89 3.90
CA VAL A 76 -10.84 10.68 4.49
C VAL A 76 -11.06 9.47 3.58
N GLY A 77 -12.24 9.35 2.96
CA GLY A 77 -12.53 8.31 1.98
C GLY A 77 -11.61 8.36 0.75
N GLU A 78 -11.36 9.55 0.21
CA GLU A 78 -10.41 9.75 -0.89
C GLU A 78 -8.99 9.31 -0.50
N ARG A 79 -8.51 9.75 0.67
CA ARG A 79 -7.18 9.34 1.18
C ARG A 79 -7.08 7.83 1.43
N LEU A 80 -8.16 7.20 1.88
CA LEU A 80 -8.19 5.75 2.08
C LEU A 80 -8.08 5.02 0.74
N ALA A 81 -8.85 5.44 -0.27
CA ALA A 81 -8.78 4.87 -1.61
C ALA A 81 -7.39 5.05 -2.25
N GLU A 82 -6.77 6.22 -2.07
CA GLU A 82 -5.38 6.46 -2.48
C GLU A 82 -4.41 5.50 -1.76
N ALA A 83 -4.54 5.34 -0.44
CA ALA A 83 -3.69 4.44 0.34
C ALA A 83 -3.85 2.97 -0.06
N GLU A 84 -5.08 2.51 -0.31
CA GLU A 84 -5.37 1.16 -0.81
C GLU A 84 -4.74 0.95 -2.20
N SER A 85 -4.86 1.93 -3.09
CA SER A 85 -4.24 1.86 -4.42
C SER A 85 -2.70 1.78 -4.34
N ALA A 86 -2.08 2.56 -3.45
CA ALA A 86 -0.64 2.52 -3.22
C ALA A 86 -0.19 1.18 -2.62
N ALA A 87 -0.98 0.63 -1.69
CA ALA A 87 -0.71 -0.69 -1.11
C ALA A 87 -0.75 -1.79 -2.18
N HIS A 88 -1.72 -1.75 -3.11
CA HIS A 88 -1.78 -2.69 -4.23
C HIS A 88 -0.58 -2.58 -5.17
N LEU A 89 -0.12 -1.36 -5.48
CA LEU A 89 1.09 -1.14 -6.29
C LEU A 89 2.34 -1.68 -5.60
N LEU A 90 2.49 -1.41 -4.31
CA LEU A 90 3.62 -1.93 -3.51
C LEU A 90 3.60 -3.45 -3.44
N GLN A 91 2.43 -4.06 -3.25
CA GLN A 91 2.29 -5.51 -3.24
C GLN A 91 2.67 -6.13 -4.59
N ALA A 92 2.24 -5.53 -5.70
CA ALA A 92 2.61 -5.97 -7.04
C ALA A 92 4.13 -5.88 -7.28
N GLU A 93 4.78 -4.82 -6.78
CA GLU A 93 6.23 -4.66 -6.88
C GLU A 93 6.97 -5.69 -6.01
N VAL A 94 6.50 -5.96 -4.78
CA VAL A 94 7.04 -7.03 -3.93
C VAL A 94 6.96 -8.38 -4.63
N ASP A 95 5.82 -8.70 -5.25
CA ASP A 95 5.64 -9.97 -5.96
C ASP A 95 6.51 -10.05 -7.22
N ARG A 96 6.77 -8.93 -7.90
CA ARG A 96 7.73 -8.84 -9.00
C ARG A 96 9.16 -9.12 -8.53
N LEU A 97 9.58 -8.48 -7.43
CA LEU A 97 10.92 -8.67 -6.84
C LEU A 97 11.12 -10.11 -6.37
N ARG A 98 10.09 -10.73 -5.77
CA ARG A 98 10.13 -12.16 -5.39
C ARG A 98 10.34 -13.08 -6.59
N LYS A 99 9.68 -12.81 -7.72
CA LYS A 99 9.89 -13.57 -8.96
C LYS A 99 11.30 -13.38 -9.51
N GLN A 100 11.84 -12.16 -9.45
CA GLN A 100 13.22 -11.89 -9.86
C GLN A 100 14.23 -12.64 -9.00
N LEU A 101 14.06 -12.61 -7.67
CA LEU A 101 14.92 -13.34 -6.75
C LEU A 101 14.89 -14.85 -7.01
N ALA A 102 13.70 -15.44 -7.23
CA ALA A 102 13.57 -16.85 -7.56
C ALA A 102 14.29 -17.21 -8.87
N ASN A 103 14.21 -16.34 -9.90
CA ASN A 103 14.93 -16.52 -11.15
C ASN A 103 16.45 -16.42 -10.96
N GLU A 104 16.93 -15.50 -10.12
CA GLU A 104 18.36 -15.37 -9.81
C GLU A 104 18.89 -16.58 -9.04
N GLU A 105 18.13 -17.09 -8.06
CA GLU A 105 18.48 -18.32 -7.34
C GLU A 105 18.53 -19.52 -8.28
N GLN A 106 17.58 -19.64 -9.22
CA GLN A 106 17.60 -20.70 -10.22
C GLN A 106 18.84 -20.58 -11.13
N LEU A 107 19.13 -19.38 -11.62
CA LEU A 107 20.31 -19.13 -12.45
C LEU A 107 21.61 -19.43 -11.69
N ALA A 108 21.67 -19.13 -10.40
CA ALA A 108 22.82 -19.46 -9.55
C ALA A 108 23.00 -20.98 -9.43
N ARG A 109 21.92 -21.75 -9.25
CA ARG A 109 21.95 -23.22 -9.20
C ARG A 109 22.39 -23.82 -10.54
N GLU A 110 21.91 -23.29 -11.65
CA GLU A 110 22.32 -23.72 -13.00
C GLU A 110 23.81 -23.42 -13.26
N ARG A 111 24.32 -22.28 -12.81
CA ARG A 111 25.75 -21.96 -12.89
C ARG A 111 26.60 -22.91 -12.05
N GLN A 112 26.14 -23.25 -10.85
CA GLN A 112 26.82 -24.21 -9.98
C GLN A 112 26.83 -25.60 -10.61
N SER A 113 25.71 -26.09 -11.14
CA SER A 113 25.64 -27.41 -11.78
C SER A 113 26.50 -27.47 -13.05
N ALA A 114 26.52 -26.41 -13.87
CA ALA A 114 27.42 -26.30 -15.02
C ALA A 114 28.90 -26.28 -14.60
N ALA A 115 29.24 -25.58 -13.52
CA ALA A 115 30.60 -25.57 -12.98
C ALA A 115 31.00 -26.95 -12.43
N GLU A 116 30.09 -27.69 -11.80
CA GLU A 116 30.34 -29.05 -11.34
C GLU A 116 30.51 -30.02 -12.51
N ALA A 117 29.64 -29.96 -13.53
CA ALA A 117 29.75 -30.77 -14.74
C ALA A 117 31.09 -30.54 -15.45
N THR A 118 31.51 -29.27 -15.59
CA THR A 118 32.82 -28.95 -16.19
C THR A 118 33.99 -29.45 -15.35
N ARG A 119 33.93 -29.40 -14.01
CA ARG A 119 34.94 -30.03 -13.13
C ARG A 119 34.98 -31.55 -13.32
N GLN A 120 33.83 -32.21 -13.40
CA GLN A 120 33.76 -33.65 -13.63
C GLN A 120 34.34 -34.05 -14.99
N MET A 121 34.01 -33.32 -16.06
CA MET A 121 34.60 -33.52 -17.39
C MET A 121 36.12 -33.27 -17.38
N ALA A 122 36.59 -32.22 -16.72
CA ALA A 122 38.03 -31.97 -16.60
C ALA A 122 38.74 -33.11 -15.84
N ALA A 123 38.11 -33.66 -14.80
CA ALA A 123 38.63 -34.80 -14.06
C ALA A 123 38.69 -36.07 -14.92
N SER A 124 37.64 -36.39 -15.68
CA SER A 124 37.64 -37.56 -16.58
C SER A 124 38.71 -37.44 -17.66
N VAL A 125 38.83 -36.27 -18.31
CA VAL A 125 39.87 -36.00 -19.32
C VAL A 125 41.27 -36.10 -18.71
N SER A 126 41.48 -35.66 -17.47
CA SER A 126 42.75 -35.80 -16.77
C SER A 126 43.12 -37.27 -16.54
N VAL A 127 42.16 -38.09 -16.11
CA VAL A 127 42.34 -39.54 -15.91
C VAL A 127 42.64 -40.24 -17.23
N GLU A 128 41.91 -39.93 -18.30
CA GLU A 128 42.18 -40.47 -19.64
C GLU A 128 43.56 -40.07 -20.15
N ARG A 129 43.95 -38.79 -20.02
CA ARG A 129 45.29 -38.33 -20.37
C ARG A 129 46.38 -39.07 -19.61
N GLN A 130 46.18 -39.38 -18.32
CA GLN A 130 47.12 -40.20 -17.56
C GLN A 130 47.20 -41.64 -18.07
N ARG A 131 46.07 -42.26 -18.44
CA ARG A 131 46.03 -43.59 -19.04
C ARG A 131 46.77 -43.62 -20.38
N PHE A 132 46.52 -42.66 -21.26
CA PHE A 132 47.23 -42.53 -22.54
C PHE A 132 48.73 -42.33 -22.35
N ARG A 133 49.16 -41.48 -21.40
CA ARG A 133 50.60 -41.32 -21.08
C ARG A 133 51.27 -42.64 -20.66
N LYS A 134 50.59 -43.47 -19.88
CA LYS A 134 51.11 -44.80 -19.48
C LYS A 134 51.20 -45.74 -20.68
N LEU A 135 50.17 -45.78 -21.53
CA LEU A 135 50.18 -46.58 -22.76
C LEU A 135 51.31 -46.14 -23.69
N ASP A 136 51.47 -44.85 -23.92
CA ASP A 136 52.56 -44.28 -24.73
C ASP A 136 53.94 -44.63 -24.18
N GLN A 137 54.10 -44.65 -22.86
CA GLN A 137 55.37 -45.03 -22.23
C GLN A 137 55.66 -46.52 -22.44
N HIS A 138 54.69 -47.40 -22.22
CA HIS A 138 54.85 -48.83 -22.47
C HIS A 138 55.13 -49.14 -23.94
N PHE A 139 54.36 -48.52 -24.84
CA PHE A 139 54.56 -48.64 -26.28
C PHE A 139 55.99 -48.25 -26.67
N ARG A 140 56.51 -47.11 -26.19
CA ARG A 140 57.89 -46.68 -26.47
C ARG A 140 58.94 -47.66 -25.96
N ILE A 141 58.75 -48.27 -24.79
CA ILE A 141 59.68 -49.26 -24.24
C ILE A 141 59.68 -50.52 -25.11
N LEU A 142 58.50 -51.04 -25.44
CA LEU A 142 58.34 -52.26 -26.23
C LEU A 142 58.82 -52.07 -27.68
N ALA A 143 58.31 -51.06 -28.38
CA ALA A 143 58.70 -50.72 -29.74
C ALA A 143 60.21 -50.40 -29.81
N GLY A 144 60.72 -49.59 -28.87
CA GLY A 144 62.15 -49.27 -28.82
C GLY A 144 63.05 -50.48 -28.51
N ARG A 145 62.54 -51.54 -27.88
CA ARG A 145 63.28 -52.81 -27.70
C ARG A 145 63.21 -53.68 -28.94
N TYR A 146 62.06 -53.76 -29.58
CA TYR A 146 61.85 -54.49 -30.84
C TYR A 146 62.74 -53.93 -31.95
N PHE A 147 62.62 -52.63 -32.25
CA PHE A 147 63.39 -51.99 -33.33
C PHE A 147 64.89 -51.84 -33.04
N ARG A 148 65.36 -52.10 -31.81
CA ARG A 148 66.80 -52.22 -31.51
C ARG A 148 67.35 -53.63 -31.75
N ARG A 149 66.50 -54.65 -31.76
CA ARG A 149 66.88 -56.06 -31.94
C ARG A 149 66.68 -56.55 -33.38
N HIS A 150 65.77 -55.93 -34.13
CA HIS A 150 65.46 -56.31 -35.50
C HIS A 150 66.02 -55.29 -36.49
N ALA A 151 66.76 -55.76 -37.48
CA ALA A 151 67.32 -54.92 -38.52
C ALA A 151 66.24 -54.39 -39.47
N PRO A 152 66.38 -53.18 -40.03
CA PRO A 152 65.37 -52.56 -40.91
C PRO A 152 65.01 -53.38 -42.15
N GLU A 153 65.93 -54.25 -42.59
CA GLU A 153 65.77 -55.16 -43.72
C GLU A 153 64.73 -56.26 -43.47
N THR A 154 64.44 -56.55 -42.19
CA THR A 154 63.48 -57.58 -41.77
C THR A 154 62.08 -57.03 -41.49
N TRP A 155 61.87 -55.73 -41.66
CA TRP A 155 60.60 -55.06 -41.33
C TRP A 155 59.62 -55.12 -42.49
N ASP A 156 58.40 -55.55 -42.19
CA ASP A 156 57.25 -55.47 -43.10
C ASP A 156 56.65 -54.04 -43.13
N GLU A 157 55.55 -53.87 -43.88
CA GLU A 157 54.87 -52.58 -44.02
C GLU A 157 54.28 -52.09 -42.69
N PHE A 158 53.77 -53.00 -41.88
CA PHE A 158 53.18 -52.70 -40.57
C PHE A 158 54.25 -52.27 -39.56
N ASP A 159 55.41 -52.93 -39.54
CA ASP A 159 56.57 -52.56 -38.73
C ASP A 159 57.07 -51.14 -39.06
N ARG A 160 57.04 -50.75 -40.34
CA ARG A 160 57.40 -49.39 -40.77
C ARG A 160 56.40 -48.34 -40.29
N GLU A 161 55.11 -48.65 -40.31
CA GLU A 161 54.06 -47.77 -39.78
C GLU A 161 54.19 -47.59 -38.25
N ILE A 162 54.39 -48.69 -37.52
CA ILE A 162 54.64 -48.65 -36.07
C ILE A 162 55.93 -47.88 -35.76
N TYR A 163 57.00 -48.07 -36.55
CA TYR A 163 58.24 -47.33 -36.38
C TYR A 163 58.07 -45.82 -36.62
N GLY A 164 57.27 -45.43 -37.62
CA GLY A 164 56.90 -44.03 -37.88
C GLY A 164 56.20 -43.40 -36.68
N THR A 165 55.23 -44.10 -36.11
CA THR A 165 54.50 -43.69 -34.89
C THR A 165 55.43 -43.59 -33.68
N TYR A 166 56.30 -44.59 -33.47
CA TYR A 166 57.30 -44.61 -32.41
C TYR A 166 58.28 -43.43 -32.51
N LYS A 167 58.79 -43.13 -33.71
CA LYS A 167 59.73 -42.03 -33.94
C LYS A 167 59.08 -40.67 -33.65
N SER A 168 57.83 -40.49 -34.08
CA SER A 168 57.04 -39.27 -33.83
C SER A 168 56.77 -39.06 -32.33
N LEU A 169 56.35 -40.11 -31.61
CA LEU A 169 56.13 -40.06 -30.15
C LEU A 169 57.43 -39.82 -29.37
N ARG A 170 58.55 -40.36 -29.84
CA ARG A 170 59.86 -40.13 -29.23
C ARG A 170 60.31 -38.68 -29.39
N ALA A 171 60.05 -38.06 -30.53
CA ALA A 171 60.41 -36.67 -30.82
C ALA A 171 59.55 -35.65 -30.04
N SER A 172 58.26 -35.96 -29.82
CA SER A 172 57.33 -35.06 -29.12
C SER A 172 57.46 -35.08 -27.59
N THR A 173 58.30 -35.96 -27.03
CA THR A 173 58.51 -36.03 -25.58
C THR A 173 59.67 -35.13 -25.15
N PRO A 174 59.44 -34.09 -24.33
CA PRO A 174 60.54 -33.29 -23.81
C PRO A 174 61.41 -34.17 -22.91
N THR A 175 62.68 -34.35 -23.27
CA THR A 175 63.67 -34.96 -22.40
C THR A 175 63.93 -34.00 -21.23
N LYS A 176 63.67 -34.43 -19.99
CA LYS A 176 63.98 -33.69 -18.75
C LYS A 176 65.49 -33.58 -18.47
N ASN A 177 66.31 -33.32 -19.48
CA ASN A 177 67.74 -33.11 -19.32
C ASN A 177 68.06 -31.61 -19.32
N GLY A 178 67.32 -30.86 -18.49
CA GLY A 178 67.65 -29.48 -18.13
C GLY A 178 68.29 -29.45 -16.74
N ARG A 179 69.46 -30.07 -16.58
CA ARG A 179 70.31 -29.86 -15.40
C ARG A 179 70.98 -28.50 -15.60
N THR A 180 70.31 -27.42 -15.20
CA THR A 180 70.91 -26.10 -15.10
C THR A 180 72.05 -26.19 -14.08
N ARG A 181 73.29 -26.28 -14.58
CA ARG A 181 74.49 -26.06 -13.78
C ARG A 181 74.44 -24.60 -13.31
N ARG A 182 74.33 -24.40 -12.00
CA ARG A 182 74.79 -23.18 -11.34
C ARG A 182 76.31 -23.11 -11.41
#